data_AF-A0AAD9WPJ0-F1
#
_entry.id   AF-A0AAD9WPJ0-F1
#
_cell.length_a   1.000
_cell.length_b   1.000
_cell.length_c   1.000
_cell.angle_alpha   90.00
_cell.angle_beta   90.00
_cell.angle_gamma   90.00
#
_symmetry.space_group_name_H-M   'P 1'
#
loop_
_entity.id
_entity.type
_entity.pdbx_description
1 polymer ?
#
loop_
_entity_poly.entity_id
_entity_poly.type
_entity_poly.pdbx_seq_one_letter_code
_entity_poly.pdbx_strand_id
1 'polypeptide(L)'
;MYGIQILYSKAHQALQYALSLIYGMHEETFKLLPSFGYVLEQQNPGILTDLLCDEYAGISKVFPDATHMICCWHFSKNINKRFHGKDVAAVMDKAARSYIELKYNRHMEKLRNLHQNAFNYIIEAGPHKWSRVHCLERKYRVMTTNIFECINSCLKFARQLPMLTLAEFIRNMLQRWFHDRHRAAQSMCHQLTDAAHLVILKHVDKYGYMTVNPVD
;
A
#
# COMPACT_ATOMS: atom_id res chain seq x y z
N MET A 1 -4.09 -12.97 -40.30
CA MET A 1 -3.30 -12.47 -39.14
C MET A 1 -1.87 -12.94 -39.33
N TYR A 2 -0.96 -12.05 -39.74
CA TYR A 2 0.44 -12.40 -39.98
C TYR A 2 1.13 -12.75 -38.65
N GLY A 3 1.47 -14.03 -38.48
CA GLY A 3 2.12 -14.58 -37.28
C GLY A 3 3.60 -14.23 -37.21
N ILE A 4 3.92 -12.95 -37.02
CA ILE A 4 5.31 -12.53 -36.80
C ILE A 4 5.73 -13.02 -35.41
N GLN A 5 6.61 -14.02 -35.37
CA GLN A 5 7.28 -14.45 -34.15
C GLN A 5 8.47 -13.53 -33.89
N ILE A 6 8.37 -12.70 -32.85
CA ILE A 6 9.46 -11.87 -32.34
C ILE A 6 9.86 -12.36 -30.95
N LEU A 7 11.17 -12.39 -30.70
CA LEU A 7 11.70 -12.64 -29.36
C LEU A 7 11.28 -11.51 -28.42
N TYR A 8 10.88 -11.87 -27.20
CA TYR A 8 10.50 -10.91 -26.16
C TYR A 8 11.55 -9.82 -25.95
N SER A 9 12.84 -10.17 -25.96
CA SER A 9 13.95 -9.22 -25.82
C SER A 9 13.95 -8.15 -26.92
N LYS A 10 13.68 -8.55 -28.17
CA LYS A 10 13.65 -7.65 -29.32
C LYS A 10 12.42 -6.75 -29.30
N ALA A 11 11.26 -7.28 -28.89
CA ALA A 11 10.07 -6.46 -28.65
C ALA A 11 10.29 -5.44 -27.52
N HIS A 12 10.92 -5.87 -26.42
CA HIS A 12 11.22 -5.00 -25.29
C HIS A 12 12.20 -3.88 -25.68
N GLN A 13 13.27 -4.19 -26.40
CA GLN A 13 14.22 -3.18 -26.90
C GLN A 13 13.54 -2.19 -27.85
N ALA A 14 12.72 -2.67 -28.79
CA ALA A 14 11.97 -1.81 -29.69
C ALA A 14 11.01 -0.88 -28.93
N LEU A 15 10.34 -1.39 -27.88
CA LEU A 15 9.50 -0.58 -27.00
C LEU A 15 10.32 0.48 -26.25
N GLN A 16 11.46 0.13 -25.66
CA GLN A 16 12.32 1.09 -24.95
C GLN A 16 12.84 2.19 -25.89
N TYR A 17 13.23 1.83 -27.11
CA TYR A 17 13.63 2.80 -28.13
C TYR A 17 12.47 3.70 -28.56
N ALA A 18 11.28 3.14 -28.79
CA ALA A 18 10.10 3.95 -29.11
C ALA A 18 9.74 4.92 -27.96
N LEU A 19 9.82 4.45 -26.71
CA LEU A 19 9.60 5.30 -25.54
C LEU A 19 10.66 6.41 -25.44
N SER A 20 11.92 6.13 -25.75
CA SER A 20 12.96 7.15 -25.71
C SER A 20 12.81 8.21 -26.79
N LEU A 21 12.23 7.87 -27.94
CA LEU A 21 11.89 8.84 -28.97
C LEU A 21 10.76 9.80 -28.54
N ILE A 22 9.82 9.32 -27.74
CA ILE A 22 8.65 10.10 -27.30
C ILE A 22 8.98 10.93 -26.06
N TYR A 23 9.62 10.32 -25.07
CA TYR A 23 9.80 10.88 -23.73
C TYR A 23 11.25 11.29 -23.43
N GLY A 24 12.18 11.06 -24.35
CA GLY A 24 13.61 11.25 -24.14
C GLY A 24 14.29 10.04 -23.54
N MET A 25 15.62 10.03 -23.59
CA MET A 25 16.41 8.94 -23.01
C MET A 25 16.26 8.91 -21.49
N HIS A 26 16.21 7.71 -20.92
CA HIS A 26 16.09 7.52 -19.46
C HIS A 26 17.16 8.29 -18.68
N GLU A 27 18.42 8.27 -19.15
CA GLU A 27 19.52 8.95 -18.47
C GLU A 27 19.39 10.49 -18.53
N GLU A 28 19.00 11.02 -19.68
CA GLU A 28 18.85 12.47 -19.89
C GLU A 28 17.69 13.02 -19.06
N THR A 29 16.55 12.34 -19.09
CA THR A 29 15.37 12.73 -18.30
C THR A 29 15.62 12.59 -16.80
N PHE A 30 16.41 11.60 -16.37
CA PHE A 30 16.78 11.44 -14.97
C PHE A 30 17.57 12.65 -14.44
N LYS A 31 18.46 13.23 -15.25
CA LYS A 31 19.24 14.44 -14.90
C LYS A 31 18.36 15.67 -14.63
N LEU A 32 17.10 15.66 -15.09
CA LEU A 32 16.14 16.75 -14.90
C LEU A 32 15.34 16.64 -13.59
N LEU A 33 15.39 15.51 -12.89
CA LEU A 33 14.63 15.33 -11.64
C LEU A 33 14.92 16.40 -10.58
N PRO A 34 16.17 16.87 -10.35
CA PRO A 34 16.43 17.94 -9.40
C PRO A 34 15.74 19.25 -9.78
N SER A 35 15.78 19.64 -11.07
CA SER A 35 15.10 20.83 -11.57
C SER A 35 13.58 20.70 -11.44
N PHE A 36 13.04 19.52 -11.70
CA PHE A 36 11.62 19.21 -11.50
C PHE A 36 11.22 19.35 -10.03
N GLY A 37 12.00 18.78 -9.11
CA GLY A 37 11.79 18.92 -7.67
C GLY A 37 11.79 20.39 -7.22
N TYR A 38 12.80 21.15 -7.65
CA TYR A 38 12.89 22.59 -7.37
C TYR A 38 11.63 23.35 -7.80
N VAL A 39 11.13 23.12 -9.02
CA VAL A 39 9.89 23.76 -9.49
C VAL A 39 8.70 23.37 -8.63
N LEU A 40 8.59 22.11 -8.20
CA LEU A 40 7.51 21.67 -7.33
C LEU A 40 7.53 22.36 -5.97
N GLU A 41 8.71 22.54 -5.39
CA GLU A 41 8.90 23.24 -4.11
C GLU A 41 8.49 24.71 -4.20
N GLN A 42 8.83 25.38 -5.30
CA GLN A 42 8.40 26.77 -5.54
C GLN A 42 6.87 26.88 -5.65
N GLN A 43 6.22 25.91 -6.30
CA GLN A 43 4.77 25.94 -6.52
C GLN A 43 3.96 25.43 -5.33
N ASN A 44 4.55 24.60 -4.45
CA ASN A 44 3.86 23.97 -3.33
C ASN A 44 4.74 24.04 -2.07
N PRO A 45 4.76 25.19 -1.37
CA PRO A 45 5.55 25.32 -0.15
C PRO A 45 5.21 24.21 0.86
N GLY A 46 6.24 23.48 1.31
CA GLY A 46 6.11 22.36 2.23
C GLY A 46 6.01 20.97 1.56
N ILE A 47 6.02 20.89 0.22
CA ILE A 47 6.29 19.61 -0.45
C ILE A 47 7.76 19.23 -0.23
N LEU A 48 8.03 17.93 -0.14
CA LEU A 48 9.38 17.40 -0.06
C LEU A 48 9.72 16.64 -1.35
N THR A 49 10.88 16.95 -1.95
CA THR A 49 11.29 16.39 -3.24
C THR A 49 12.64 15.66 -3.20
N ASP A 50 13.01 15.13 -2.03
CA ASP A 50 14.28 14.41 -1.83
C ASP A 50 14.38 13.14 -2.70
N LEU A 51 15.54 12.96 -3.34
CA LEU A 51 15.93 11.74 -4.04
C LEU A 51 16.93 10.97 -3.17
N LEU A 52 16.47 9.87 -2.56
CA LEU A 52 17.27 9.06 -1.64
C LEU A 52 17.37 7.62 -2.15
N CYS A 53 18.57 7.05 -2.12
CA CYS A 53 18.75 5.61 -2.35
C CYS A 53 18.33 4.82 -1.10
N ASP A 54 17.74 3.63 -1.31
CA ASP A 54 17.19 2.78 -0.24
C ASP A 54 18.26 2.33 0.78
N GLU A 55 19.52 2.24 0.34
CA GLU A 55 20.69 1.96 1.18
C GLU A 55 20.86 2.94 2.35
N TYR A 56 20.25 4.14 2.28
CA TYR A 56 20.30 5.17 3.33
C TYR A 56 19.08 5.18 4.25
N ALA A 57 18.22 4.16 4.21
CA ALA A 57 16.95 4.13 4.93
C ALA A 57 16.14 5.42 4.70
N GLY A 58 15.97 5.80 3.43
CA GLY A 58 15.45 7.12 3.05
C GLY A 58 14.11 7.48 3.69
N ILE A 59 13.23 6.50 3.90
CA ILE A 59 11.95 6.70 4.62
C ILE A 59 12.20 7.16 6.06
N SER A 60 13.13 6.54 6.79
CA SER A 60 13.43 6.90 8.17
C SER A 60 14.11 8.28 8.29
N LYS A 61 14.85 8.70 7.26
CA LYS A 61 15.45 10.04 7.21
C LYS A 61 14.39 11.13 7.02
N VAL A 62 13.44 10.87 6.12
CA VAL A 62 12.38 11.81 5.76
C VAL A 62 11.24 11.82 6.79
N PHE A 63 10.89 10.65 7.30
CA PHE A 63 9.80 10.43 8.25
C PHE A 63 10.34 9.69 9.49
N PRO A 64 11.14 10.35 10.34
CA PRO A 64 11.76 9.72 11.50
C PRO A 64 10.74 9.19 12.52
N ASP A 65 9.58 9.83 12.58
CA ASP A 65 8.48 9.44 13.48
C ASP A 65 7.57 8.36 12.88
N ALA A 66 7.78 7.96 11.62
CA ALA A 66 6.96 6.93 11.00
C ALA A 66 7.44 5.53 11.41
N THR A 67 6.58 4.76 12.08
CA THR A 67 6.90 3.35 12.36
C THR A 67 6.85 2.51 11.09
N HIS A 68 7.98 1.84 10.80
CA HIS A 68 8.05 0.89 9.70
C HIS A 68 7.32 -0.42 10.04
N MET A 69 6.20 -0.65 9.36
CA MET A 69 5.33 -1.81 9.58
C MET A 69 5.35 -2.78 8.40
N ILE A 70 5.26 -4.07 8.71
CA ILE A 70 5.13 -5.12 7.70
C ILE A 70 3.65 -5.27 7.31
N CYS A 71 3.39 -5.24 6.01
CA CYS A 71 2.08 -5.52 5.45
C CYS A 71 1.75 -7.02 5.61
N CYS A 72 0.76 -7.35 6.45
CA CYS A 72 0.39 -8.73 6.77
C CYS A 72 0.02 -9.56 5.54
N TRP A 73 -0.61 -8.97 4.52
CA TRP A 73 -0.96 -9.68 3.29
C TRP A 73 0.28 -10.11 2.49
N HIS A 74 1.23 -9.19 2.28
CA HIS A 74 2.48 -9.52 1.59
C HIS A 74 3.29 -10.52 2.40
N PHE A 75 3.28 -10.37 3.73
CA PHE A 75 3.95 -11.29 4.62
C PHE A 75 3.37 -12.71 4.53
N SER A 76 2.04 -12.85 4.54
CA SER A 76 1.34 -14.12 4.28
C SER A 76 1.68 -14.72 2.93
N LYS A 77 1.80 -13.90 1.86
CA LYS A 77 2.25 -14.38 0.54
C LYS A 77 3.68 -14.90 0.57
N ASN A 78 4.59 -14.23 1.26
CA ASN A 78 5.97 -14.67 1.39
C ASN A 78 6.07 -16.00 2.17
N ILE A 79 5.29 -16.14 3.25
CA ILE A 79 5.19 -17.39 4.01
C ILE A 79 4.69 -18.53 3.11
N ASN A 80 3.61 -18.30 2.36
CA ASN A 80 3.06 -19.30 1.46
C ASN A 80 4.05 -19.73 0.36
N LYS A 81 4.82 -18.78 -0.18
CA LYS A 81 5.86 -19.07 -1.17
C LYS A 81 7.02 -19.87 -0.58
N ARG A 82 7.43 -19.58 0.66
CA ARG A 82 8.63 -20.16 1.28
C ARG A 82 8.40 -21.51 1.96
N PHE A 83 7.25 -21.69 2.60
CA PHE A 83 6.98 -22.87 3.44
C PHE A 83 5.89 -23.78 2.86
N HIS A 84 5.33 -23.44 1.68
CA HIS A 84 4.31 -24.22 0.96
C HIS A 84 3.11 -24.70 1.83
N GLY A 85 2.79 -23.98 2.91
CA GLY A 85 1.74 -24.35 3.87
C GLY A 85 0.69 -23.25 4.03
N LYS A 86 -0.47 -23.38 3.36
CA LYS A 86 -1.58 -22.41 3.44
C LYS A 86 -2.07 -22.20 4.89
N ASP A 87 -1.97 -23.24 5.72
CA ASP A 87 -2.41 -23.19 7.11
C ASP A 87 -1.52 -22.30 7.98
N VAL A 88 -0.22 -22.22 7.67
CA VAL A 88 0.73 -21.36 8.41
C VAL A 88 0.37 -19.89 8.23
N ALA A 89 0.16 -19.46 6.97
CA ALA A 89 -0.22 -18.08 6.68
C ALA A 89 -1.60 -17.73 7.28
N ALA A 90 -2.55 -18.67 7.28
CA ALA A 90 -3.86 -18.46 7.88
C ALA A 90 -3.80 -18.31 9.41
N VAL A 91 -2.97 -19.10 10.09
CA VAL A 91 -2.77 -18.97 11.54
C VAL A 91 -2.00 -17.70 11.89
N MET A 92 -0.99 -17.33 11.09
CA MET A 92 -0.27 -16.05 11.24
C MET A 92 -1.22 -14.87 11.10
N ASP A 93 -2.11 -14.87 10.10
CA ASP A 93 -3.06 -13.77 9.90
C ASP A 93 -4.03 -13.61 11.10
N LYS A 94 -4.46 -14.72 11.70
CA LYS A 94 -5.26 -14.69 12.96
C LYS A 94 -4.46 -14.12 14.13
N ALA A 95 -3.20 -14.52 14.27
CA ALA A 95 -2.30 -13.93 15.28
C ALA A 95 -2.14 -12.42 15.03
N ALA A 96 -1.84 -12.02 13.80
CA ALA A 96 -1.58 -10.62 13.44
C ALA A 96 -2.77 -9.70 13.73
N ARG A 97 -4.00 -10.18 13.55
CA ARG A 97 -5.25 -9.41 13.77
C ARG A 97 -5.75 -9.44 15.21
N SER A 98 -5.16 -10.25 16.08
CA SER A 98 -5.61 -10.42 17.46
C SER A 98 -5.46 -9.12 18.25
N TYR A 99 -6.52 -8.77 18.98
CA TYR A 99 -6.52 -7.63 19.91
C TYR A 99 -6.10 -8.03 21.33
N ILE A 100 -6.13 -9.34 21.64
CA ILE A 100 -5.93 -9.87 22.99
C ILE A 100 -4.71 -10.77 22.97
N GLU A 101 -3.78 -10.53 23.89
CA GLU A 101 -2.51 -11.25 23.98
C GLU A 101 -2.70 -12.76 24.20
N LEU A 102 -3.66 -13.15 25.03
CA LEU A 102 -4.03 -14.56 25.21
C LEU A 102 -4.44 -15.24 23.90
N LYS A 103 -5.20 -14.56 23.03
CA LYS A 103 -5.60 -15.10 21.71
C LYS A 103 -4.41 -15.17 20.76
N TYR A 104 -3.57 -14.14 20.76
CA TYR A 104 -2.32 -14.11 20.00
C TYR A 104 -1.43 -15.31 20.38
N ASN A 105 -1.15 -15.50 21.67
CA ASN A 105 -0.29 -16.58 22.17
C ASN A 105 -0.83 -17.97 21.78
N ARG A 106 -2.16 -18.18 21.85
CA ARG A 106 -2.79 -19.42 21.37
C ARG A 106 -2.54 -19.66 19.88
N HIS A 107 -2.61 -18.62 19.05
CA HIS A 107 -2.32 -18.75 17.63
C HIS A 107 -0.83 -19.00 17.37
N MET A 108 0.06 -18.36 18.12
CA MET A 108 1.50 -18.56 18.00
C MET A 108 1.93 -19.96 18.41
N GLU A 109 1.37 -20.51 19.48
CA GLU A 109 1.62 -21.89 19.89
C GLU A 109 1.11 -22.89 18.85
N LYS A 110 -0.08 -22.64 18.28
CA LYS A 110 -0.58 -23.45 17.17
C LYS A 110 0.37 -23.39 15.97
N LEU A 111 0.91 -22.21 15.66
CA LEU A 111 1.83 -22.03 14.54
C LEU A 111 3.15 -22.77 14.77
N ARG A 112 3.67 -22.73 16.00
CA ARG A 112 4.87 -23.47 16.43
C ARG A 112 4.71 -24.98 16.20
N ASN A 113 3.58 -25.53 16.65
CA ASN A 113 3.26 -26.95 16.51
C ASN A 113 3.01 -27.37 15.06
N LEU A 114 2.49 -26.46 14.22
CA LEU A 114 2.28 -26.72 12.79
C LEU A 114 3.59 -26.72 12.01
N HIS A 115 4.48 -25.74 12.26
CA HIS A 115 5.71 -25.61 11.48
C HIS A 115 6.77 -24.74 12.20
N GLN A 116 7.66 -25.38 12.97
CA GLN A 116 8.67 -24.70 13.79
C GLN A 116 9.56 -23.71 13.00
N ASN A 117 10.03 -24.06 11.79
CA ASN A 117 10.88 -23.14 11.02
C ASN A 117 10.13 -21.89 10.52
N ALA A 118 8.83 -22.01 10.27
CA ALA A 118 8.01 -20.88 9.85
C ALA A 118 7.67 -19.99 11.06
N PHE A 119 7.47 -20.60 12.23
CA PHE A 119 7.37 -19.88 13.49
C PHE A 119 8.62 -19.03 13.76
N ASN A 120 9.81 -19.62 13.66
CA ASN A 120 11.07 -18.90 13.86
C ASN A 120 11.18 -17.71 12.89
N TYR A 121 10.95 -17.94 11.60
CA TYR A 121 10.94 -16.89 10.57
C TYR A 121 9.94 -15.75 10.88
N ILE A 122 8.76 -16.07 11.41
CA ILE A 122 7.72 -15.09 11.73
C ILE A 122 8.08 -14.26 12.97
N ILE A 123 8.66 -14.89 13.98
CA ILE A 123 9.15 -14.21 15.19
C ILE A 123 10.35 -13.33 14.87
N GLU A 124 11.30 -13.82 14.07
CA GLU A 124 12.48 -13.05 13.63
C GLU A 124 12.09 -11.77 12.86
N ALA A 125 10.97 -11.78 12.14
CA ALA A 125 10.45 -10.59 11.47
C ALA A 125 10.00 -9.47 12.45
N GLY A 126 9.89 -9.77 13.75
CA GLY A 126 9.55 -8.82 14.81
C GLY A 126 8.04 -8.61 14.97
N PRO A 127 7.40 -9.22 15.99
CA PRO A 127 5.95 -9.11 16.21
C PRO A 127 5.42 -7.67 16.27
N HIS A 128 6.20 -6.73 16.79
CA HIS A 128 5.84 -5.31 16.83
C HIS A 128 5.60 -4.69 15.44
N LYS A 129 6.19 -5.25 14.37
CA LYS A 129 6.05 -4.74 12.99
C LYS A 129 4.80 -5.25 12.29
N TRP A 130 4.28 -6.42 12.67
CA TRP A 130 3.18 -7.08 11.95
C TRP A 130 1.95 -7.36 12.83
N SER A 131 2.12 -7.70 14.10
CA SER A 131 1.03 -8.05 15.02
C SER A 131 0.40 -6.83 15.66
N ARG A 132 -0.93 -6.77 15.69
CA ARG A 132 -1.67 -5.66 16.27
C ARG A 132 -1.50 -5.55 17.79
N VAL A 133 -1.45 -6.67 18.52
CA VAL A 133 -1.34 -6.64 19.99
C VAL A 133 0.04 -6.13 20.46
N HIS A 134 1.08 -6.30 19.65
CA HIS A 134 2.44 -5.88 19.97
C HIS A 134 2.88 -4.60 19.24
N CYS A 135 2.07 -4.09 18.31
CA CYS A 135 2.35 -2.83 17.64
C CYS A 135 1.98 -1.68 18.59
N LEU A 136 2.96 -0.86 18.94
CA LEU A 136 2.75 0.32 19.80
C LEU A 136 1.84 1.35 19.11
N GLU A 137 1.90 1.41 17.78
CA GLU A 137 1.01 2.24 17.00
C GLU A 137 -0.31 1.52 16.68
N ARG A 138 -1.41 2.25 16.83
CA ARG A 138 -2.75 1.71 16.53
C ARG A 138 -2.88 1.48 15.02
N LYS A 139 -2.66 0.24 14.58
CA LYS A 139 -3.01 -0.21 13.23
C LYS A 139 -4.52 -0.16 13.03
N TYR A 140 -5.08 0.99 12.67
CA TYR A 140 -6.49 1.11 12.32
C TYR A 140 -6.74 0.57 10.92
N ARG A 141 -7.15 -0.70 10.80
CA ARG A 141 -7.74 -1.31 9.58
C ARG A 141 -6.84 -1.39 8.32
N VAL A 142 -5.68 -0.73 8.27
CA VAL A 142 -4.68 -0.84 7.18
C VAL A 142 -3.88 -2.14 7.31
N MET A 143 -4.57 -3.28 7.32
CA MET A 143 -3.98 -4.62 7.19
C MET A 143 -4.26 -5.21 5.80
N THR A 144 -4.81 -4.41 4.90
CA THR A 144 -5.19 -4.80 3.54
C THR A 144 -4.37 -4.04 2.52
N THR A 145 -4.06 -4.70 1.41
CA THR A 145 -3.26 -4.16 0.31
C THR A 145 -4.05 -3.32 -0.67
N ASN A 146 -5.36 -3.13 -0.49
CA ASN A 146 -6.21 -2.52 -1.52
C ASN A 146 -5.70 -1.16 -2.02
N ILE A 147 -5.20 -0.30 -1.13
CA ILE A 147 -4.61 0.99 -1.53
C ILE A 147 -3.36 0.77 -2.38
N PHE A 148 -2.43 -0.07 -1.90
CA PHE A 148 -1.21 -0.39 -2.62
C PHE A 148 -1.48 -1.09 -3.96
N GLU A 149 -2.42 -2.04 -4.01
CA GLU A 149 -2.84 -2.75 -5.21
C GLU A 149 -3.50 -1.80 -6.22
N CYS A 150 -4.37 -0.90 -5.76
CA CYS A 150 -5.00 0.12 -6.58
C CYS A 150 -3.94 1.03 -7.22
N ILE A 151 -3.04 1.60 -6.42
CA ILE A 151 -1.95 2.44 -6.92
C ILE A 151 -1.04 1.64 -7.87
N ASN A 152 -0.64 0.42 -7.48
CA ASN A 152 0.18 -0.45 -8.34
C ASN A 152 -0.50 -0.72 -9.69
N SER A 153 -1.82 -0.92 -9.70
CA SER A 153 -2.60 -1.12 -10.92
C SER A 153 -2.57 0.12 -11.81
N CYS A 154 -2.80 1.31 -11.23
CA CYS A 154 -2.70 2.58 -11.94
C CYS A 154 -1.29 2.83 -12.52
N LEU A 155 -0.24 2.36 -11.83
CA LEU A 155 1.16 2.58 -12.23
C LEU A 155 1.73 1.49 -13.14
N LYS A 156 0.99 0.43 -13.50
CA LYS A 156 1.51 -0.69 -14.31
C LYS A 156 2.18 -0.24 -15.62
N PHE A 157 1.54 0.69 -16.34
CA PHE A 157 2.10 1.24 -17.57
C PHE A 157 3.16 2.29 -17.27
N ALA A 158 2.87 3.23 -16.36
CA ALA A 158 3.75 4.35 -16.05
C ALA A 158 5.15 3.92 -15.59
N ARG A 159 5.28 2.76 -14.94
CA ARG A 159 6.57 2.18 -14.51
C ARG A 159 7.54 1.85 -15.65
N GLN A 160 7.05 1.76 -16.87
CA GLN A 160 7.88 1.51 -18.04
C GLN A 160 8.41 2.81 -18.66
N LEU A 161 7.89 3.95 -18.21
CA LEU A 161 8.29 5.28 -18.67
C LEU A 161 9.57 5.73 -17.96
N PRO A 162 10.30 6.70 -18.53
CA PRO A 162 11.41 7.34 -17.83
C PRO A 162 11.00 7.93 -16.48
N MET A 163 11.95 8.00 -15.54
CA MET A 163 11.67 8.38 -14.15
C MET A 163 10.98 9.74 -14.01
N LEU A 164 11.41 10.74 -14.80
CA LEU A 164 10.76 12.05 -14.82
C LEU A 164 9.29 11.95 -15.25
N THR A 165 9.02 11.25 -16.34
CA THR A 165 7.67 11.04 -16.85
C THR A 165 6.81 10.23 -15.88
N LEU A 166 7.38 9.24 -15.19
CA LEU A 166 6.71 8.53 -14.11
C LEU A 166 6.36 9.46 -12.94
N ALA A 167 7.28 10.34 -12.53
CA ALA A 167 7.04 11.32 -11.47
C ALA A 167 5.92 12.30 -11.86
N GLU A 168 5.93 12.81 -13.11
CA GLU A 168 4.85 13.65 -13.64
C GLU A 168 3.52 12.91 -13.72
N PHE A 169 3.52 11.64 -14.12
CA PHE A 169 2.32 10.82 -14.16
C PHE A 169 1.71 10.68 -12.75
N ILE A 170 2.53 10.34 -11.75
CA ILE A 170 2.11 10.22 -10.35
C ILE A 170 1.55 11.55 -9.86
N ARG A 171 2.26 12.67 -10.09
CA ARG A 171 1.82 14.00 -9.69
C ARG A 171 0.46 14.35 -10.30
N ASN A 172 0.31 14.20 -11.62
CA ASN A 172 -0.94 14.50 -12.31
C ASN A 172 -2.09 13.61 -11.84
N MET A 173 -1.84 12.32 -11.62
CA MET A 173 -2.84 11.39 -11.09
C MET A 173 -3.33 11.81 -9.71
N LEU A 174 -2.41 12.08 -8.78
CA LEU A 174 -2.74 12.49 -7.41
C LEU A 174 -3.46 13.84 -7.38
N GLN A 175 -2.99 14.82 -8.14
CA GLN A 175 -3.63 16.14 -8.22
C GLN A 175 -5.08 16.05 -8.71
N ARG A 176 -5.35 15.28 -9.77
CA ARG A 176 -6.73 15.06 -10.25
C ARG A 176 -7.58 14.40 -9.19
N TRP A 177 -7.09 13.34 -8.54
CA TRP A 177 -7.84 12.65 -7.50
C TRP A 177 -8.15 13.55 -6.31
N PHE A 178 -7.19 14.36 -5.85
CA PHE A 178 -7.44 15.30 -4.75
C PHE A 178 -8.42 16.39 -5.15
N HIS A 179 -8.31 16.92 -6.38
CA HIS A 179 -9.24 17.89 -6.92
C HIS A 179 -10.67 17.35 -6.99
N ASP A 180 -10.85 16.17 -7.55
CA ASP A 180 -12.17 15.55 -7.70
C ASP A 180 -12.78 15.21 -6.33
N ARG A 181 -11.97 14.72 -5.39
CA ARG A 181 -12.40 14.48 -4.00
C ARG A 181 -12.78 15.76 -3.28
N HIS A 182 -12.02 16.85 -3.47
CA HIS A 182 -12.33 18.14 -2.89
C HIS A 182 -13.65 18.69 -3.44
N ARG A 183 -13.84 18.63 -4.76
CA ARG A 183 -15.09 19.04 -5.42
C ARG A 183 -16.27 18.22 -4.91
N ALA A 184 -16.12 16.90 -4.82
CA ALA A 184 -17.14 16.02 -4.27
C ALA A 184 -17.47 16.41 -2.83
N ALA A 185 -16.46 16.61 -1.97
CA ALA A 185 -16.63 17.04 -0.59
C ALA A 185 -17.37 18.37 -0.45
N GLN A 186 -17.08 19.36 -1.31
CA GLN A 186 -17.79 20.64 -1.34
C GLN A 186 -19.25 20.52 -1.76
N SER A 187 -19.58 19.53 -2.61
CA SER A 187 -20.96 19.26 -3.02
C SER A 187 -21.77 18.44 -2.01
N MET A 188 -21.13 17.98 -0.92
CA MET A 188 -21.81 17.17 0.08
C MET A 188 -22.76 18.00 0.93
N CYS A 189 -23.96 17.47 1.16
CA CYS A 189 -24.97 18.10 2.01
C CYS A 189 -24.88 17.66 3.48
N HIS A 190 -24.03 16.68 3.81
CA HIS A 190 -23.92 16.11 5.15
C HIS A 190 -22.46 15.99 5.61
N GLN A 191 -22.24 16.03 6.93
CA GLN A 191 -20.90 16.09 7.54
C GLN A 191 -20.05 14.81 7.37
N LEU A 192 -20.67 13.68 7.04
CA LEU A 192 -19.98 12.39 6.87
C LEU A 192 -19.73 12.08 5.40
N THR A 193 -18.78 11.21 5.09
CA THR A 193 -18.63 10.69 3.71
C THR A 193 -19.89 9.91 3.28
N ASP A 194 -20.25 9.90 1.99
CA ASP A 194 -21.42 9.16 1.48
C ASP A 194 -21.38 7.68 1.89
N ALA A 195 -20.20 7.06 1.82
CA ALA A 195 -20.01 5.68 2.25
C ALA A 195 -20.35 5.48 3.74
N ALA A 196 -19.93 6.39 4.61
CA ALA A 196 -20.26 6.34 6.03
C ALA A 196 -21.75 6.63 6.27
N HIS A 197 -22.31 7.61 5.57
CA HIS A 197 -23.73 7.95 5.65
C HIS A 197 -24.62 6.76 5.22
N LEU A 198 -24.30 6.11 4.11
CA LEU A 198 -24.99 4.90 3.65
C LEU A 198 -24.87 3.73 4.64
N VAL A 199 -23.73 3.56 5.29
CA VAL A 199 -23.58 2.56 6.35
C VAL A 199 -24.49 2.88 7.52
N ILE A 200 -24.56 4.14 7.96
CA ILE A 200 -25.47 4.55 9.03
C ILE A 200 -26.92 4.34 8.62
N LEU A 201 -27.33 4.77 7.44
CA LEU A 201 -28.71 4.57 6.94
C LEU A 201 -29.09 3.09 6.91
N LYS A 202 -28.18 2.20 6.48
CA LYS A 202 -28.40 0.74 6.55
C LYS A 202 -28.58 0.23 7.98
N HIS A 203 -27.86 0.79 8.95
CA HIS A 203 -28.05 0.42 10.35
C HIS A 203 -29.34 1.00 10.91
N VAL A 204 -29.68 2.25 10.60
CA VAL A 204 -30.95 2.88 11.02
C VAL A 204 -32.13 2.11 10.45
N ASP A 205 -32.10 1.72 9.18
CA ASP A 205 -33.18 0.90 8.60
C ASP A 205 -33.25 -0.48 9.25
N LYS A 206 -32.10 -1.12 9.53
CA LYS A 206 -32.09 -2.45 10.15
C LYS A 206 -32.51 -2.45 11.62
N TYR A 207 -32.18 -1.41 12.38
CA TYR A 207 -32.30 -1.35 13.84
C TYR A 207 -33.33 -0.32 14.32
N GLY A 208 -33.89 0.49 13.44
CA GLY A 208 -34.82 1.59 13.77
C GLY A 208 -36.17 1.12 14.31
N TYR A 209 -36.49 -0.16 14.17
CA TYR A 209 -37.71 -0.78 14.71
C TYR A 209 -37.45 -1.59 16.00
N MET A 210 -36.22 -1.60 16.51
CA MET A 210 -35.91 -2.37 17.72
C MET A 210 -36.18 -1.53 18.97
N THR A 211 -37.15 -1.96 19.77
CA THR A 211 -37.41 -1.40 21.09
C THR A 211 -36.25 -1.77 22.02
N VAL A 212 -35.48 -0.78 22.45
CA VAL A 212 -34.40 -0.97 23.43
C VAL A 212 -35.02 -0.89 24.81
N ASN A 213 -35.16 -2.03 25.48
CA ASN A 213 -35.54 -2.04 26.89
C ASN A 213 -34.34 -1.58 27.74
N PRO A 214 -34.57 -0.80 28.80
CA PRO A 214 -33.52 -0.43 29.73
C PRO A 214 -32.90 -1.69 30.35
N VAL A 215 -31.60 -1.64 30.58
CA VAL A 215 -30.89 -2.68 31.32
C VAL A 215 -31.13 -2.41 32.79
N ASP A 216 -31.74 -3.36 33.50
CA ASP A 216 -31.93 -3.33 34.95
C ASP A 216 -30.59 -3.18 35.70
#